data_AF-A0A2M7ZUI8-F1
#
_entry.id   AF-A0A2M7ZUI8-F1
#
_cell.length_a   1.000
_cell.length_b   1.000
_cell.length_c   1.000
_cell.angle_alpha   90.00
_cell.angle_beta   90.00
_cell.angle_gamma   90.00
#
_symmetry.space_group_name_H-M   'P 1'
#
loop_
_entity.id
_entity.type
_entity.pdbx_description
1 polymer ?
#
loop_
_entity_poly.entity_id
_entity_poly.type
_entity_poly.pdbx_seq_one_letter_code
_entity_poly.pdbx_strand_id
1 'polypeptide(L)'
;MKPYILIVIILLILISAFIFYYYTMNIYEVIYEVEPADLFADNQSTVKIEAVPLNALGFRAIGRTAPAKFEIIEGADIVTIINKDTEKGILVLQGKDITGQVTILISSKYAMLPSEVKVMVYTNAA
;
A
#
# COMPACT_ATOMS: atom_id res chain seq x y z
N MET A 1 -8.39 36.05 33.45
CA MET A 1 -8.06 36.10 32.01
C MET A 1 -9.25 36.72 31.28
N LYS A 2 -9.05 37.72 30.41
CA LYS A 2 -10.20 38.37 29.74
C LYS A 2 -10.85 37.38 28.76
N PRO A 3 -12.19 37.38 28.61
CA PRO A 3 -12.91 36.35 27.85
C PRO A 3 -12.45 36.25 26.39
N TYR A 4 -12.04 37.36 25.78
CA TYR A 4 -11.49 37.35 24.42
C TYR A 4 -10.18 36.55 24.29
N ILE A 5 -9.36 36.47 25.35
CA ILE A 5 -8.11 35.68 25.33
C ILE A 5 -8.45 34.18 25.28
N LEU A 6 -9.48 33.76 26.03
CA LEU A 6 -9.96 32.38 26.00
C LEU A 6 -10.46 32.02 24.60
N ILE A 7 -11.23 32.90 23.96
CA ILE A 7 -11.74 32.72 22.59
C ILE A 7 -10.58 32.55 21.60
N VAL A 8 -9.55 33.41 21.69
CA VAL A 8 -8.37 33.32 20.81
C VAL A 8 -7.62 32.00 21.00
N ILE A 9 -7.44 31.55 22.24
CA ILE A 9 -6.78 30.26 22.53
C ILE A 9 -7.58 29.10 21.93
N ILE A 10 -8.90 29.08 22.12
CA ILE A 10 -9.76 28.03 21.55
C ILE A 10 -9.66 28.04 20.01
N LEU A 11 -9.70 29.21 19.38
CA LEU A 11 -9.59 29.33 17.94
C LEU A 11 -8.25 28.80 17.42
N LEU A 12 -7.14 29.11 18.11
CA LEU A 12 -5.82 28.58 17.76
C LEU A 12 -5.75 27.06 17.89
N ILE A 13 -6.35 26.48 18.93
CA ILE A 13 -6.43 25.02 19.10
C ILE A 13 -7.21 24.39 17.95
N LEU A 14 -8.37 24.97 17.59
CA LEU A 14 -9.19 24.45 16.49
C LEU A 14 -8.46 24.52 15.14
N ILE A 15 -7.78 25.64 14.86
CA ILE A 15 -6.96 25.77 13.64
C ILE A 15 -5.83 24.76 13.63
N SER A 16 -5.11 24.61 14.75
CA SER A 16 -4.01 23.64 14.85
C SER A 16 -4.51 22.20 14.68
N ALA A 17 -5.66 21.86 15.27
CA ALA A 17 -6.27 20.54 15.13
C ALA A 17 -6.70 20.27 13.68
N PHE A 18 -7.28 21.28 13.01
CA PHE A 18 -7.66 21.18 11.60
C PHE A 18 -6.44 20.96 10.69
N ILE A 19 -5.37 21.75 10.88
CA ILE A 19 -4.11 21.59 10.12
C ILE A 19 -3.55 20.19 10.37
N PHE A 20 -3.44 19.77 11.63
CA PHE A 20 -2.93 18.44 11.97
C PHE A 20 -3.73 17.32 11.30
N TYR A 21 -5.06 17.38 11.38
CA TYR A 21 -5.93 16.42 10.70
C TYR A 21 -5.69 16.40 9.19
N TYR A 22 -5.64 17.58 8.57
CA TYR A 22 -5.47 17.72 7.13
C TYR A 22 -4.17 17.08 6.62
N TYR A 23 -3.05 17.31 7.33
CA TYR A 23 -1.74 16.82 6.89
C TYR A 23 -1.46 15.36 7.27
N THR A 24 -2.13 14.81 8.28
CA THR A 24 -1.83 13.45 8.78
C THR A 24 -2.82 12.37 8.31
N MET A 25 -4.09 12.74 8.11
CA MET A 25 -5.17 11.77 7.86
C MET A 25 -5.60 11.69 6.39
N ASN A 26 -5.32 12.72 5.59
CA ASN A 26 -5.62 12.67 4.16
C ASN A 26 -4.60 11.79 3.42
N ILE A 27 -5.11 11.03 2.45
CA ILE A 27 -4.28 10.25 1.54
C ILE A 27 -3.87 11.19 0.41
N TYR A 28 -2.58 11.44 0.30
CA TYR A 28 -1.98 12.28 -0.72
C TYR A 28 -1.39 11.45 -1.85
N GLU A 29 -0.78 10.32 -1.50
CA GLU A 29 -0.12 9.40 -2.42
C GLU A 29 -0.38 7.96 -1.99
N VAL A 30 -0.20 7.00 -2.91
CA VAL A 30 -0.18 5.58 -2.60
C VAL A 30 1.10 4.99 -3.15
N ILE A 31 1.87 4.33 -2.29
CA ILE A 31 3.04 3.54 -2.69
C ILE A 31 2.71 2.05 -2.59
N TYR A 32 3.54 1.21 -3.21
CA TYR A 32 3.37 -0.23 -3.18
C TYR A 32 4.56 -0.89 -2.50
N GLU A 33 4.31 -1.52 -1.35
CA GLU A 33 5.31 -2.27 -0.60
C GLU A 33 5.20 -3.76 -0.96
N VAL A 34 6.35 -4.42 -1.11
CA VAL A 34 6.47 -5.84 -1.46
C VAL A 34 7.29 -6.52 -0.37
N GLU A 35 6.66 -7.44 0.36
CA GLU A 35 7.27 -8.11 1.52
C GLU A 35 6.92 -9.61 1.57
N PRO A 36 7.91 -10.52 1.69
CA PRO A 36 9.35 -10.31 1.50
C PRO A 36 9.70 -9.81 0.08
N ALA A 37 10.89 -9.22 -0.07
CA ALA A 37 11.36 -8.74 -1.38
C ALA A 37 11.56 -9.89 -2.39
N ASP A 38 11.90 -11.08 -1.88
CA ASP A 38 12.17 -12.28 -2.68
C ASP A 38 11.03 -13.30 -2.53
N LEU A 39 10.62 -13.89 -3.64
CA LEU A 39 9.71 -15.04 -3.68
C LEU A 39 10.48 -16.26 -4.20
N PHE A 40 10.28 -17.43 -3.62
CA PHE A 40 10.95 -18.66 -4.06
C PHE A 40 10.00 -19.63 -4.75
N ALA A 41 10.54 -20.42 -5.68
CA ALA A 41 9.83 -21.45 -6.41
C ALA A 41 9.78 -22.77 -5.63
N ASP A 42 9.01 -22.81 -4.54
CA ASP A 42 8.99 -23.93 -3.58
C ASP A 42 7.56 -24.36 -3.14
N ASN A 43 6.51 -23.82 -3.77
CA ASN A 43 5.10 -23.98 -3.39
C ASN A 43 4.74 -23.56 -1.95
N GLN A 44 5.62 -22.87 -1.23
CA GLN A 44 5.42 -22.51 0.18
C GLN A 44 5.65 -21.02 0.44
N SER A 45 6.67 -20.45 -0.20
CA SER A 45 7.03 -19.05 -0.10
C SER A 45 5.90 -18.15 -0.59
N THR A 46 5.65 -17.10 0.18
CA THR A 46 4.62 -16.11 -0.12
C THR A 46 5.20 -14.72 -0.14
N VAL A 47 4.59 -13.86 -0.94
CA VAL A 47 4.87 -12.42 -0.98
C VAL A 47 3.57 -11.66 -0.85
N LYS A 48 3.59 -10.61 -0.03
CA LYS A 48 2.51 -9.67 0.16
C LYS A 48 2.86 -8.38 -0.57
N ILE A 49 1.95 -7.94 -1.42
CA ILE A 49 1.98 -6.64 -2.08
C ILE A 49 0.89 -5.79 -1.42
N GLU A 50 1.27 -4.67 -0.82
CA GLU A 50 0.36 -3.76 -0.12
C GLU A 50 0.37 -2.36 -0.74
N ALA A 51 -0.82 -1.83 -1.03
CA ALA A 51 -1.01 -0.43 -1.35
C ALA A 51 -1.04 0.39 -0.06
N VAL A 52 0.01 1.17 0.17
CA VAL A 52 0.19 1.95 1.40
C VAL A 52 -0.21 3.40 1.14
N PRO A 53 -1.28 3.92 1.77
CA PRO A 53 -1.63 5.31 1.66
C PRO A 53 -0.63 6.17 2.43
N LEU A 54 0.00 7.13 1.76
CA LEU A 54 0.84 8.15 2.37
C LEU A 54 0.07 9.46 2.53
N ASN A 55 0.35 10.16 3.62
CA ASN A 55 -0.15 11.50 3.88
C ASN A 55 0.77 12.56 3.26
N ALA A 56 0.41 13.84 3.40
CA ALA A 56 1.15 14.95 2.82
C ALA A 56 2.58 15.12 3.40
N LEU A 57 2.91 14.41 4.48
CA LEU A 57 4.25 14.37 5.07
C LEU A 57 5.06 13.13 4.63
N GLY A 58 4.50 12.28 3.76
CA GLY A 58 5.14 11.05 3.29
C GLY A 58 5.05 9.87 4.27
N PHE A 59 4.28 10.00 5.36
CA PHE A 59 4.07 8.90 6.31
C PHE A 59 2.78 8.15 6.00
N ARG A 60 2.68 6.89 6.46
CA ARG A 60 1.44 6.11 6.37
C ARG A 60 0.27 6.88 6.98
N ALA A 61 -0.79 7.11 6.21
CA ALA A 61 -1.98 7.83 6.64
C ALA A 61 -2.70 7.04 7.75
N ILE A 62 -2.85 7.67 8.92
CA ILE A 62 -3.29 6.99 10.14
C ILE A 62 -4.73 6.51 10.01
N GLY A 63 -4.97 5.21 10.23
CA GLY A 63 -6.32 4.63 10.20
C GLY A 63 -6.97 4.60 8.81
N ARG A 64 -6.18 4.75 7.74
CA ARG A 64 -6.67 4.72 6.36
C ARG A 64 -6.11 3.51 5.61
N THR A 65 -6.90 3.01 4.68
CA THR A 65 -6.49 2.00 3.70
C THR A 65 -6.52 2.61 2.29
N ALA A 66 -5.76 2.02 1.37
CA ALA A 66 -5.79 2.40 -0.04
C ALA A 66 -6.39 1.25 -0.85
N PRO A 67 -7.70 1.28 -1.18
CA PRO A 67 -8.27 0.29 -2.06
C PRO A 67 -7.52 0.26 -3.40
N ALA A 68 -7.21 -0.96 -3.84
CA ALA A 68 -6.40 -1.20 -5.03
C ALA A 68 -6.93 -2.41 -5.79
N LYS A 69 -6.98 -2.28 -7.12
CA LYS A 69 -7.22 -3.37 -8.05
C LYS A 69 -5.88 -3.92 -8.50
N PHE A 70 -5.77 -5.24 -8.48
CA PHE A 70 -4.59 -5.97 -8.91
C PHE A 70 -4.91 -6.84 -10.12
N GLU A 71 -4.06 -6.75 -11.14
CA GLU A 71 -4.12 -7.54 -12.35
C GLU A 71 -2.73 -8.09 -12.66
N ILE A 72 -2.61 -9.42 -12.82
CA ILE A 72 -1.35 -10.03 -13.22
C ILE A 72 -1.32 -9.99 -14.74
N ILE A 73 -0.40 -9.20 -15.30
CA ILE A 73 -0.27 -9.02 -16.76
C ILE A 73 0.79 -9.97 -17.36
N GLU A 74 1.72 -10.46 -16.54
CA GLU A 74 2.76 -11.42 -16.95
C GLU A 74 3.06 -12.40 -15.79
N GLY A 75 3.37 -13.65 -16.10
CA GLY A 75 3.79 -14.66 -15.10
C GLY A 75 2.66 -15.20 -14.22
N ALA A 76 1.41 -15.22 -14.70
CA ALA A 76 0.29 -15.78 -13.93
C ALA A 76 0.43 -17.30 -13.70
N ASP A 77 1.16 -17.99 -14.58
CA ASP A 77 1.43 -19.42 -14.51
C ASP A 77 2.44 -19.80 -13.41
N ILE A 78 3.30 -18.87 -12.98
CA ILE A 78 4.37 -19.12 -11.98
C ILE A 78 3.97 -18.77 -10.53
N VAL A 79 2.79 -18.20 -10.30
CA VAL A 79 2.27 -17.90 -8.95
C VAL A 79 0.81 -18.33 -8.77
N THR A 80 0.41 -18.46 -7.51
CA THR A 80 -0.98 -18.65 -7.08
C THR A 80 -1.42 -17.48 -6.21
N ILE A 81 -2.63 -16.97 -6.41
CA ILE A 81 -3.20 -15.93 -5.54
C ILE A 81 -3.77 -16.61 -4.30
N ILE A 82 -3.19 -16.32 -3.13
CA ILE A 82 -3.64 -16.84 -1.83
C ILE A 82 -4.68 -15.91 -1.22
N ASN A 83 -4.48 -14.60 -1.38
CA ASN A 83 -5.42 -13.60 -0.88
C ASN A 83 -5.44 -12.38 -1.81
N LYS A 84 -6.63 -11.80 -1.99
CA LYS A 84 -6.84 -10.57 -2.77
C LYS A 84 -7.91 -9.74 -2.08
N ASP A 85 -7.49 -8.85 -1.20
CA ASP A 85 -8.35 -7.89 -0.50
C ASP A 85 -8.22 -6.52 -1.18
N THR A 86 -9.11 -6.23 -2.11
CA THR A 86 -9.09 -4.98 -2.87
C THR A 86 -9.48 -3.76 -2.04
N GLU A 87 -10.20 -3.93 -0.93
CA GLU A 87 -10.62 -2.83 -0.05
C GLU A 87 -9.48 -2.38 0.87
N LYS A 88 -8.67 -3.34 1.33
CA LYS A 88 -7.44 -3.03 2.07
C LYS A 88 -6.25 -2.75 1.17
N GLY A 89 -6.35 -3.10 -0.12
CA GLY A 89 -5.24 -2.97 -1.06
C GLY A 89 -4.15 -3.98 -0.79
N ILE A 90 -4.51 -5.23 -0.51
CA ILE A 90 -3.57 -6.31 -0.19
C ILE A 90 -3.72 -7.44 -1.22
N LEU A 91 -2.61 -7.83 -1.84
CA LEU A 91 -2.49 -9.03 -2.66
C LEU A 91 -1.43 -9.94 -2.03
N VAL A 92 -1.74 -11.22 -1.84
CA VAL A 92 -0.77 -12.23 -1.40
C VAL A 92 -0.63 -13.27 -2.49
N LEU A 93 0.59 -13.43 -2.98
CA LEU A 93 0.98 -14.41 -3.97
C LEU A 93 1.82 -15.50 -3.31
N GLN A 94 1.67 -16.72 -3.80
CA GLN A 94 2.53 -17.86 -3.48
C GLN A 94 3.30 -18.27 -4.74
N GLY A 95 4.61 -18.49 -4.59
CA GLY A 95 5.44 -19.01 -5.67
C GLY A 95 5.09 -20.47 -5.97
N LYS A 96 5.00 -20.84 -7.24
CA LYS A 96 4.95 -22.24 -7.68
C LYS A 96 6.36 -22.75 -7.95
N ASP A 97 6.54 -24.02 -8.29
CA ASP A 97 7.84 -24.62 -8.66
C ASP A 97 8.50 -24.09 -9.97
N ILE A 98 8.09 -22.90 -10.45
CA ILE A 98 8.59 -22.29 -11.67
C ILE A 98 9.22 -20.94 -11.33
N THR A 99 10.45 -20.73 -11.80
CA THR A 99 11.17 -19.47 -11.65
C THR A 99 10.80 -18.48 -12.75
N GLY A 100 10.93 -17.18 -12.50
CA GLY A 100 10.63 -16.16 -13.49
C GLY A 100 10.28 -14.82 -12.86
N GLN A 101 9.59 -13.97 -13.63
CA GLN A 101 9.11 -12.67 -13.18
C GLN A 101 7.58 -12.63 -13.29
N VAL A 102 6.93 -12.13 -12.25
CA VAL A 102 5.51 -11.77 -12.28
C VAL A 102 5.41 -10.26 -12.36
N THR A 103 4.64 -9.76 -13.32
CA THR A 103 4.35 -8.33 -13.44
C THR A 103 2.89 -8.11 -13.04
N ILE A 104 2.67 -7.31 -12.01
CA ILE A 104 1.36 -6.95 -11.48
C ILE A 104 1.08 -5.48 -11.80
N LEU A 105 -0.02 -5.22 -12.50
CA LEU A 105 -0.58 -3.89 -12.68
C LEU A 105 -1.51 -3.57 -11.50
N ILE A 106 -1.24 -2.47 -10.83
CA ILE A 106 -1.99 -2.02 -9.65
C ILE A 106 -2.63 -0.68 -9.94
N SER A 107 -3.95 -0.60 -9.75
CA SER A 107 -4.72 0.63 -9.95
C SER A 107 -5.41 1.04 -8.65
N SER A 108 -5.18 2.27 -8.19
CA SER A 108 -5.88 2.85 -7.05
C SER A 108 -6.59 4.13 -7.46
N LYS A 109 -7.72 4.44 -6.82
CA LYS A 109 -8.42 5.73 -7.01
C LYS A 109 -7.64 6.95 -6.52
N TYR A 110 -6.60 6.70 -5.71
CA TYR A 110 -5.71 7.73 -5.17
C TYR A 110 -4.43 7.90 -6.00
N ALA A 111 -4.26 7.12 -7.07
CA ALA A 111 -3.16 7.26 -8.02
C ALA A 111 -3.73 7.74 -9.36
N MET A 112 -3.00 8.64 -10.04
CA MET A 112 -3.43 9.14 -11.37
C MET A 112 -3.31 8.06 -12.44
N LEU A 113 -2.29 7.22 -12.35
CA LEU A 113 -1.98 6.16 -13.30
C LEU A 113 -1.83 4.82 -12.58
N PRO A 114 -2.14 3.70 -13.24
CA PRO A 114 -1.74 2.38 -12.75
C PRO A 114 -0.23 2.29 -12.59
N SER A 115 0.22 1.52 -11.62
CA SER A 115 1.64 1.25 -11.38
C SER A 115 1.96 -0.21 -11.62
N GLU A 116 3.14 -0.49 -12.13
CA GLU A 116 3.65 -1.84 -12.34
C GLU A 116 4.56 -2.24 -11.18
N VAL A 117 4.28 -3.39 -10.58
CA VAL A 117 5.13 -4.03 -9.58
C VAL A 117 5.64 -5.34 -10.16
N LYS A 118 6.96 -5.51 -10.12
CA LYS A 118 7.63 -6.72 -10.60
C LYS A 118 8.13 -7.53 -9.42
N VAL A 119 7.75 -8.80 -9.37
CA VAL A 119 8.20 -9.75 -8.36
C VAL A 119 9.02 -10.82 -9.04
N MET A 120 10.25 -11.01 -8.59
CA MET A 120 11.11 -12.08 -9.06
C MET A 120 10.88 -13.35 -8.24
N VAL A 121 10.74 -14.47 -8.94
CA VAL A 121 10.62 -15.81 -8.35
C VAL A 121 11.94 -16.54 -8.58
N TYR A 122 12.69 -16.73 -7.50
CA TYR A 122 14.02 -17.34 -7.53
C TYR A 122 13.95 -18.85 -7.30
N THR A 123 15.01 -19.54 -7.71
CA THR A 123 15.20 -20.93 -7.32
C THR A 123 15.43 -21.00 -5.81
N ASN A 124 14.81 -21.97 -5.15
CA ASN A 124 15.10 -22.26 -3.77
C ASN A 124 16.46 -23.00 -3.73
N ALA A 125 17.52 -22.31 -3.29
CA ALA A 125 18.80 -22.96 -3.04
C ALA A 125 18.62 -23.82 -1.77
N ALA A 126 18.36 -25.11 -1.98
CA ALA A 126 18.25 -26.12 -0.93
C ALA A 126 19.48 -26.15 0.00
#